data_AF-A0A520HKD5-F1
#
_entry.id   AF-A0A520HKD5-F1
#
_cell.length_a   1.000
_cell.length_b   1.000
_cell.length_c   1.000
_cell.angle_alpha   90.00
_cell.angle_beta   90.00
_cell.angle_gamma   90.00
#
_symmetry.space_group_name_H-M   'P 1'
#
loop_
_entity.id
_entity.type
_entity.pdbx_description
1 polymer ?
#
loop_
_entity_poly.entity_id
_entity_poly.type
_entity_poly.pdbx_seq_one_letter_code
_entity_poly.pdbx_strand_id
1 'polypeptide(L)'
;MTAPMPVGVRDVDLRDPAECARITAFVDASDGATPFHLPAWSLAVQDGCGQRAHYLVSESGGAIDGVLPLTEMRSPLFGRALVSTGFGVDG
;
A
#
# COMPACT_ATOMS: atom_id res chain seq x y z
N MET A 1 30.38 2.01 9.16
CA MET A 1 29.04 1.40 9.35
C MET A 1 28.15 2.47 9.97
N THR A 2 27.33 3.12 9.16
CA THR A 2 26.31 4.07 9.65
C THR A 2 25.21 3.26 10.32
N ALA A 3 24.79 3.63 11.52
CA ALA A 3 23.65 2.98 12.16
C ALA A 3 22.40 3.16 11.28
N PRO A 4 21.53 2.14 11.14
CA PRO A 4 20.27 2.32 10.41
C PRO A 4 19.46 3.43 11.07
N MET A 5 18.92 4.34 10.25
CA MET A 5 18.00 5.35 10.75
C MET A 5 16.74 4.67 11.30
N PRO A 6 16.11 5.21 12.36
CA PRO A 6 14.86 4.68 12.85
C PRO A 6 13.81 4.69 11.73
N VAL A 7 13.25 3.52 11.44
CA VAL A 7 12.14 3.36 10.49
C VAL A 7 10.84 3.67 11.22
N GLY A 8 10.09 4.66 10.76
CA GLY A 8 8.71 4.90 11.18
C GLY A 8 7.75 4.18 10.24
N VAL A 9 6.70 3.56 10.76
CA VAL A 9 5.59 3.02 9.95
C VAL A 9 4.33 3.80 10.24
N ARG A 10 3.62 4.23 9.20
CA ARG A 10 2.36 4.97 9.31
C ARG A 10 1.35 4.53 8.26
N ASP A 11 0.07 4.72 8.57
CA ASP A 11 -0.97 4.65 7.57
C ASP A 11 -0.95 5.88 6.65
N VAL A 12 -1.49 5.70 5.45
CA VAL A 12 -1.57 6.75 4.43
C VAL A 12 -3.02 6.99 4.03
N ASP A 13 -3.40 8.26 3.99
CA ASP A 13 -4.66 8.66 3.38
C ASP A 13 -4.52 8.67 1.85
N LEU A 14 -5.04 7.64 1.18
CA LEU A 14 -5.02 7.55 -0.28
C LEU A 14 -5.85 8.64 -1.00
N ARG A 15 -6.56 9.50 -0.25
CA ARG A 15 -7.21 10.70 -0.80
C ARG A 15 -6.26 11.87 -0.96
N ASP A 16 -5.06 11.81 -0.37
CA ASP A 16 -4.01 12.80 -0.56
C ASP A 16 -3.23 12.51 -1.86
N PRO A 17 -3.36 13.34 -2.91
CA PRO A 17 -2.65 13.11 -4.16
C PRO A 17 -1.13 13.19 -4.02
N ALA A 18 -0.62 13.96 -3.05
CA ALA A 18 0.82 14.09 -2.84
C ALA A 18 1.41 12.79 -2.28
N GLU A 19 0.73 12.16 -1.33
CA GLU A 19 1.13 10.85 -0.80
C GLU A 19 1.03 9.76 -1.87
N CYS A 20 -0.06 9.74 -2.66
CA CYS A 20 -0.19 8.83 -3.79
C CYS A 20 0.94 9.00 -4.82
N ALA A 21 1.38 10.23 -5.08
CA ALA A 21 2.51 10.50 -5.98
C ALA A 21 3.84 10.00 -5.41
N ARG A 22 4.09 10.20 -4.10
CA ARG A 22 5.29 9.69 -3.42
C ARG A 22 5.36 8.18 -3.45
N ILE A 23 4.24 7.50 -3.19
CA ILE A 23 4.14 6.03 -3.25
C ILE A 23 4.38 5.55 -4.68
N THR A 24 3.72 6.16 -5.67
CA THR A 24 3.90 5.81 -7.08
C THR A 24 5.37 5.91 -7.49
N ALA A 25 6.04 7.01 -7.13
CA ALA A 25 7.45 7.19 -7.44
C ALA A 25 8.35 6.13 -6.81
N PHE A 26 8.07 5.70 -5.57
CA PHE A 26 8.79 4.61 -4.93
C PHE A 26 8.54 3.26 -5.63
N VAL A 27 7.29 2.95 -5.95
CA VAL A 27 6.90 1.70 -6.62
C VAL A 27 7.53 1.61 -8.01
N ASP A 28 7.48 2.69 -8.80
CA ASP A 28 8.08 2.76 -10.14
C ASP A 28 9.60 2.58 -10.12
N ALA A 29 10.26 2.95 -9.02
CA ALA A 29 11.70 2.80 -8.82
C ALA A 29 12.10 1.46 -8.17
N SER A 30 11.14 0.62 -7.77
CA SER A 30 11.39 -0.61 -7.03
C SER A 30 11.50 -1.83 -7.95
N ASP A 31 12.62 -2.55 -7.87
CA ASP A 31 12.83 -3.78 -8.62
C ASP A 31 11.77 -4.83 -8.27
N GLY A 32 11.13 -5.40 -9.29
CA GLY A 32 10.10 -6.43 -9.13
C GLY A 32 8.72 -5.91 -8.71
N ALA A 33 8.56 -4.59 -8.58
CA ALA A 33 7.24 -4.01 -8.36
C ALA A 33 6.31 -4.29 -9.54
N THR A 34 5.08 -4.67 -9.21
CA THR A 34 3.98 -4.85 -10.16
C THR A 34 2.94 -3.73 -10.02
N PRO A 35 2.05 -3.53 -11.01
CA PRO A 35 0.98 -2.54 -10.92
C PRO A 35 0.06 -2.71 -9.69
N PHE A 36 0.01 -3.90 -9.09
CA PHE A 36 -0.82 -4.17 -7.90
C PHE A 36 -0.35 -3.41 -6.66
N HIS A 37 0.91 -2.94 -6.65
CA HIS A 37 1.46 -2.12 -5.58
C HIS A 37 1.12 -0.63 -5.72
N LEU A 38 0.53 -0.20 -6.85
CA LEU A 38 0.20 1.20 -7.09
C LEU A 38 -1.10 1.60 -6.36
N PRO A 39 -1.17 2.81 -5.76
CA PRO A 39 -2.38 3.33 -5.13
C PRO A 39 -3.60 3.29 -6.05
N ALA A 40 -3.39 3.61 -7.33
CA ALA A 40 -4.44 3.62 -8.34
C ALA A 40 -5.12 2.25 -8.50
N TRP A 41 -4.36 1.15 -8.39
CA TRP A 41 -4.91 -0.20 -8.45
C TRP A 41 -5.85 -0.46 -7.27
N SER A 42 -5.36 -0.22 -6.05
CA SER A 42 -6.14 -0.47 -4.84
C SER A 42 -7.39 0.42 -4.74
N LEU A 43 -7.30 1.67 -5.23
CA LEU A 43 -8.46 2.56 -5.34
C LEU A 43 -9.48 2.03 -6.36
N ALA A 44 -9.03 1.57 -7.53
CA ALA A 44 -9.93 0.97 -8.52
C ALA A 44 -10.63 -0.29 -7.99
N VAL A 45 -9.91 -1.15 -7.25
CA VAL A 45 -10.51 -2.32 -6.57
C VAL A 45 -11.53 -1.89 -5.52
N GLN A 46 -11.22 -0.88 -4.71
CA GLN A 46 -12.15 -0.35 -3.73
C GLN A 46 -13.44 0.17 -4.40
N ASP A 47 -13.31 0.95 -5.47
CA ASP A 47 -14.45 1.54 -6.18
C ASP A 47 -15.26 0.48 -6.92
N GLY A 48 -14.60 -0.52 -7.51
CA GLY A 48 -15.25 -1.58 -8.27
C GLY A 48 -15.89 -2.69 -7.42
N CYS A 49 -15.33 -2.99 -6.24
CA CYS A 49 -15.73 -4.13 -5.43
C CYS A 49 -16.27 -3.76 -4.04
N GLY A 50 -16.22 -2.48 -3.66
CA GLY A 50 -16.70 -1.99 -2.35
C GLY A 50 -15.84 -2.40 -1.15
N GLN A 51 -14.65 -2.95 -1.40
CA GLN A 51 -13.67 -3.30 -0.36
C GLN A 51 -12.87 -2.06 0.03
N ARG A 52 -12.34 -2.00 1.26
CA ARG A 52 -11.57 -0.82 1.69
C ARG A 52 -10.08 -1.03 1.50
N ALA A 53 -9.42 -0.10 0.82
CA ALA A 53 -7.96 -0.09 0.69
C ALA A 53 -7.31 0.53 1.94
N HIS A 54 -6.23 -0.09 2.40
CA HIS A 54 -5.36 0.43 3.47
C HIS A 54 -3.92 0.42 2.95
N TYR A 55 -3.19 1.51 3.18
CA TYR A 55 -1.77 1.58 2.81
C TYR A 55 -0.95 1.90 4.05
N LEU A 56 0.08 1.11 4.26
CA LEU A 56 1.15 1.43 5.21
C LEU A 56 2.39 1.82 4.43
N VAL A 57 3.10 2.82 4.92
CA VAL A 57 4.42 3.20 4.41
C VAL A 57 5.43 3.15 5.54
N SER A 58 6.63 2.67 5.22
CA SER A 58 7.79 2.83 6.08
C SER A 58 8.64 4.00 5.58
N GLU A 59 9.11 4.83 6.50
CA GLU A 59 9.91 6.01 6.21
C GLU A 59 11.17 6.05 7.09
N SER A 60 12.30 6.34 6.44
CA SER A 60 13.60 6.59 7.08
C SER A 60 14.15 7.92 6.57
N GLY A 61 14.45 8.85 7.47
CA GLY A 61 14.97 10.17 7.10
C GLY A 61 14.04 10.98 6.18
N GLY A 62 12.73 10.71 6.22
CA GLY A 62 11.72 11.38 5.39
C GLY A 62 11.55 10.80 3.98
N ALA A 63 12.31 9.76 3.62
CA ALA A 63 12.14 9.01 2.38
C ALA A 63 11.33 7.73 2.63
N ILE A 64 10.43 7.39 1.70
CA ILE A 64 9.76 6.10 1.71
C ILE A 64 10.79 5.03 1.37
N ASP A 65 10.89 4.01 2.22
CA ASP A 65 11.75 2.84 2.03
C ASP A 65 10.97 1.53 1.91
N GLY A 66 9.65 1.58 2.04
CA GLY A 66 8.77 0.45 1.87
C GLY A 66 7.30 0.85 1.83
N VAL A 67 6.50 0.07 1.10
CA VAL A 67 5.05 0.25 0.99
C VAL A 67 4.37 -1.11 1.17
N LEU A 68 3.27 -1.13 1.91
CA LEU A 68 2.46 -2.32 2.13
C LEU A 68 0.99 -2.01 1.81
N PRO A 69 0.55 -2.31 0.59
CA PRO A 69 -0.85 -2.23 0.20
C PRO A 69 -1.65 -3.41 0.79
N LEU A 70 -2.78 -3.10 1.41
CA LEU A 70 -3.68 -4.08 2.03
C LEU A 70 -5.12 -3.82 1.62
N THR A 71 -5.90 -4.90 1.50
CA THR A 71 -7.34 -4.84 1.23
C THR A 71 -8.12 -5.39 2.40
N GLU A 72 -9.10 -4.63 2.91
CA GLU A 72 -10.01 -5.08 3.95
C GLU A 72 -11.16 -5.87 3.35
N MET A 73 -11.17 -7.17 3.63
CA MET A 73 -12.24 -8.09 3.28
C MET A 73 -13.26 -8.14 4.41
N ARG A 74 -14.54 -8.09 4.05
CA ARG A 74 -15.66 -8.27 4.98
C ARG A 74 -16.49 -9.47 4.54
N SER A 75 -16.60 -10.45 5.42
CA SER A 75 -17.36 -11.69 5.19
C SER A 75 -18.36 -11.91 6.33
N PRO A 76 -19.61 -12.28 6.02
CA PRO A 76 -20.56 -12.71 7.03
C PRO A 76 -20.09 -13.95 7.82
N LEU A 77 -19.30 -14.82 7.18
CA LEU A 77 -18.83 -16.09 7.77
C LEU A 77 -17.50 -15.94 8.52
N PHE A 78 -16.63 -15.01 8.09
CA PHE A 78 -15.25 -14.90 8.60
C PHE A 78 -14.93 -13.53 9.23
N GLY A 79 -15.89 -12.62 9.33
CA GLY A 79 -15.69 -11.30 9.91
C GLY A 79 -14.86 -10.38 9.02
N ARG A 80 -13.86 -9.69 9.62
CA ARG A 80 -12.99 -8.72 8.93
C ARG A 80 -11.57 -9.26 8.87
N ALA A 81 -10.94 -9.16 7.70
CA ALA A 81 -9.55 -9.53 7.50
C ALA A 81 -8.83 -8.48 6.65
N LEU A 82 -7.54 -8.27 6.92
CA LEU A 82 -6.64 -7.58 6.00
C LEU A 82 -5.91 -8.65 5.19
N VAL A 83 -6.01 -8.55 3.88
CA VAL A 83 -5.26 -9.39 2.94
C VAL A 83 -4.32 -8.51 2.13
N SER A 84 -3.42 -9.14 1.37
CA SER A 84 -2.59 -8.45 0.37
C SER A 84 -3.45 -7.72 -0.67
N THR A 85 -2.84 -7.22 -1.73
CA THR A 85 -3.53 -6.51 -2.81
C THR A 85 -4.67 -7.34 -3.41
N GLY A 86 -5.89 -6.80 -3.37
CA GLY A 86 -7.02 -7.41 -4.04
C GLY A 86 -6.75 -7.53 -5.54
N PHE A 87 -7.11 -8.67 -6.12
CA PHE A 87 -6.98 -8.96 -7.55
C PHE A 87 -5.54 -8.90 -8.10
N GLY A 88 -4.52 -8.92 -7.24
CA GLY A 88 -3.15 -9.17 -7.65
C GLY A 88 -2.94 -10.62 -8.12
N VAL A 89 -1.92 -10.83 -8.95
CA VAL A 89 -1.41 -12.18 -9.28
C VAL A 89 -0.11 -12.45 -8.53
N ASP A 90 0.27 -13.73 -8.47
CA ASP A 90 1.51 -14.25 -7.86
C ASP A 90 1.61 -14.25 -6.32
N GLY A 91 0.59 -13.74 -5.61
CA GLY A 91 0.29 -14.11 -4.22
C GLY A 91 1.25 -13.60 -3.15
#